data_AF-A0A3L7XR00-F1
#
_entry.id   AF-A0A3L7XR00-F1
#
_cell.length_a   1.000
_cell.length_b   1.000
_cell.length_c   1.000
_cell.angle_alpha   90.00
_cell.angle_beta   90.00
_cell.angle_gamma   90.00
#
_symmetry.space_group_name_H-M   'P 1'
#
loop_
_entity.id
_entity.type
_entity.pdbx_description
1 polymer ?
#
loop_
_entity_poly.entity_id
_entity_poly.type
_entity_poly.pdbx_seq_one_letter_code
_entity_poly.pdbx_strand_id
1 'polypeptide(L)'
;MTSPTAYLCWVCNIEETQRILLEICSGCGNLYHLNPYNSVPGRDCGDAWIDDDEMVLQVFCKTCMDEARSADAAEWVSRGARQGFPLATPPAGTAAAAAAAAEQRASAPQSTPPTPRPVDSPPPIRPRATPKRRFHRVD
;
A
#
# COMPACT_ATOMS: atom_id res chain seq x y z
N MET A 1 18.62 -12.88 -31.18
CA MET A 1 17.25 -12.43 -30.84
C MET A 1 17.02 -12.82 -29.40
N THR A 2 16.96 -11.86 -28.48
CA THR A 2 16.75 -12.14 -27.04
C THR A 2 15.25 -12.18 -26.80
N SER A 3 14.69 -13.34 -26.48
CA SER A 3 13.28 -13.45 -26.09
C SER A 3 13.02 -12.62 -24.83
N PRO A 4 11.87 -11.95 -24.71
CA PRO A 4 11.52 -11.26 -23.48
C PRO A 4 11.42 -12.28 -22.34
N THR A 5 12.14 -12.04 -21.25
CA THR A 5 12.00 -12.81 -20.02
C THR A 5 10.65 -12.49 -19.40
N ALA A 6 9.77 -13.48 -19.32
CA ALA A 6 8.52 -13.40 -18.58
C ALA A 6 8.76 -13.79 -17.11
N TYR A 7 8.20 -13.02 -16.19
CA TYR A 7 8.25 -13.25 -14.75
C TYR A 7 6.83 -13.56 -14.25
N LEU A 8 6.66 -14.56 -13.41
CA LEU A 8 5.34 -14.95 -12.91
C LEU A 8 5.10 -14.39 -11.50
N CYS A 9 3.94 -13.77 -11.28
CA CYS A 9 3.49 -13.45 -9.93
C CYS A 9 2.96 -14.70 -9.22
N TRP A 10 3.53 -15.04 -8.07
CA TRP A 10 3.15 -16.21 -7.26
C TRP A 10 1.71 -16.18 -6.72
N VAL A 11 1.13 -14.98 -6.57
CA VAL A 11 -0.20 -14.82 -5.96
C VAL A 11 -1.32 -14.95 -6.99
N CYS A 12 -1.17 -14.30 -8.14
CA CYS A 12 -2.23 -14.26 -9.17
C CYS A 12 -1.90 -15.06 -10.44
N ASN A 13 -0.69 -15.62 -10.55
CA ASN A 13 -0.22 -16.39 -11.70
C ASN A 13 -0.32 -15.66 -13.04
N ILE A 14 -0.23 -14.33 -13.01
CA ILE A 14 -0.15 -13.51 -14.22
C ILE A 14 1.34 -13.29 -14.53
N GLU A 15 1.67 -13.45 -15.80
CA GLU A 15 3.01 -13.16 -16.33
C GLU A 15 3.20 -11.65 -16.52
N GLU A 16 4.39 -11.18 -16.17
CA GLU A 16 4.84 -9.83 -16.43
C GLU A 16 6.15 -9.79 -17.20
N THR A 17 6.22 -8.84 -18.13
CA THR A 17 7.42 -8.61 -18.93
C THR A 17 8.38 -7.65 -18.24
N GLN A 18 7.89 -6.87 -17.28
CA GLN A 18 8.64 -5.83 -16.58
C GLN A 18 8.91 -6.25 -15.14
N ARG A 19 10.19 -6.53 -14.83
CA ARG A 19 10.61 -6.92 -13.47
C ARG A 19 10.30 -5.86 -12.41
N ILE A 20 10.23 -4.58 -12.80
CA ILE A 20 9.96 -3.44 -11.91
C ILE A 20 8.53 -3.43 -11.34
N LEU A 21 7.61 -4.21 -11.91
CA LEU A 21 6.23 -4.35 -11.42
C LEU A 21 6.09 -5.47 -10.39
N LEU A 22 7.21 -6.12 -10.07
CA LEU A 22 7.28 -7.28 -9.19
C LEU A 22 8.28 -7.02 -8.07
N GLU A 23 8.00 -7.55 -6.89
CA GLU A 23 8.89 -7.51 -5.73
C GLU A 23 9.10 -8.92 -5.16
N ILE A 24 10.19 -9.12 -4.40
CA ILE A 24 10.46 -10.40 -3.72
C ILE A 24 9.79 -10.38 -2.33
N CYS A 25 8.96 -11.38 -2.05
CA CYS A 25 8.35 -11.54 -0.72
C CYS A 25 9.41 -11.86 0.33
N SER A 26 9.42 -11.10 1.43
CA SER A 26 10.35 -11.30 2.55
C SER A 26 10.06 -12.58 3.36
N GLY A 27 8.84 -13.12 3.25
CA GLY A 27 8.45 -14.37 3.91
C GLY A 27 8.76 -15.64 3.11
N CYS A 28 8.35 -15.68 1.83
CA CYS A 28 8.48 -16.90 1.00
C CYS A 28 9.52 -16.81 -0.13
N GLY A 29 10.11 -15.64 -0.38
CA GLY A 29 11.12 -15.44 -1.42
C GLY A 29 10.59 -15.41 -2.87
N ASN A 30 9.28 -15.58 -3.07
CA ASN A 30 8.69 -15.59 -4.41
C ASN A 30 8.41 -14.17 -4.94
N LEU A 31 8.35 -14.04 -6.27
CA LEU A 31 7.96 -12.80 -6.95
C LEU A 31 6.46 -12.56 -6.86
N TYR A 32 6.05 -11.31 -6.61
CA TYR A 32 4.65 -10.91 -6.61
C TYR A 32 4.47 -9.46 -7.05
N HIS A 33 3.28 -9.07 -7.52
CA HIS A 33 3.03 -7.69 -7.92
C HIS A 33 3.00 -6.76 -6.70
N LEU A 34 3.77 -5.69 -6.78
CA LEU A 34 3.75 -4.59 -5.83
C LEU A 34 3.80 -3.28 -6.62
N ASN A 35 2.77 -2.47 -6.47
CA ASN A 35 2.68 -1.13 -7.03
C ASN A 35 2.90 -0.10 -5.93
N PRO A 36 4.14 0.42 -5.75
CA PRO A 36 4.42 1.41 -4.71
C PRO A 36 3.77 2.78 -4.97
N TYR A 37 3.15 3.00 -6.13
CA TYR A 37 2.58 4.28 -6.54
C TYR A 37 1.07 4.19 -6.75
N ASN A 38 0.31 4.83 -5.86
CA ASN A 38 -1.15 5.01 -6.01
C ASN A 38 -1.56 5.90 -7.21
N SER A 39 -0.60 6.59 -7.84
CA SER A 39 -0.84 7.47 -8.98
C SER A 39 -0.87 6.75 -10.32
N VAL A 40 -0.44 5.49 -10.38
CA VAL A 40 -0.39 4.69 -11.62
C VAL A 40 -1.31 3.47 -11.45
N PRO A 41 -2.14 3.15 -12.45
CA PRO A 41 -2.89 1.90 -12.42
C PRO A 41 -1.92 0.72 -12.41
N GLY A 42 -2.03 -0.12 -11.38
CA GLY A 42 -1.20 -1.30 -11.17
C GLY A 42 -1.96 -2.36 -10.38
N ARG A 43 -1.39 -3.56 -10.30
CA ARG A 43 -1.91 -4.63 -9.45
C ARG A 43 -1.08 -4.70 -8.17
N ASP A 44 -1.76 -4.88 -7.05
CA ASP A 44 -1.12 -5.18 -5.77
C ASP A 44 -1.53 -6.58 -5.32
N CYS A 45 -0.53 -7.45 -5.20
CA CYS A 45 -0.67 -8.83 -4.75
C CYS A 45 -0.05 -9.03 -3.36
N GLY A 46 0.25 -7.95 -2.65
CA GLY A 46 0.81 -7.94 -1.32
C GLY A 46 0.79 -6.53 -0.76
N ASP A 47 1.52 -6.32 0.33
CA ASP A 47 1.60 -5.04 1.01
C ASP A 47 2.97 -4.90 1.70
N ALA A 48 3.25 -3.70 2.22
CA ALA A 48 4.46 -3.42 2.97
C ALA A 48 4.12 -3.12 4.44
N TRP A 49 4.99 -3.58 5.34
CA TRP A 49 4.93 -3.24 6.76
C TRP A 49 6.27 -2.64 7.19
N ILE A 50 6.23 -1.75 8.17
CA ILE A 50 7.45 -1.23 8.80
C ILE A 50 7.68 -2.08 10.04
N ASP A 51 8.87 -2.67 10.12
CA ASP A 51 9.34 -3.29 11.34
C ASP A 51 9.69 -2.19 12.35
N ASP A 52 9.01 -2.17 13.49
CA ASP A 52 9.17 -1.12 14.51
C ASP A 52 10.53 -1.21 15.22
N ASP A 53 11.14 -2.40 15.30
CA ASP A 53 12.40 -2.63 15.99
C ASP A 53 13.59 -2.29 15.09
N GLU A 54 13.55 -2.69 13.82
CA GLU A 54 14.64 -2.47 12.86
C GLU A 54 14.47 -1.18 12.05
N MET A 55 13.28 -0.54 12.09
CA MET A 55 12.90 0.59 11.23
C MET A 55 13.11 0.32 9.74
N VAL A 56 12.93 -0.95 9.32
CA VAL A 56 13.07 -1.39 7.94
C VAL A 56 11.70 -1.62 7.32
N LEU A 57 11.51 -1.12 6.10
CA LEU A 57 10.35 -1.47 5.28
C LEU A 57 10.55 -2.88 4.75
N GLN A 58 9.70 -3.80 5.17
CA GLN A 58 9.67 -5.14 4.59
C GLN A 58 8.37 -5.34 3.80
N VAL A 59 8.43 -6.26 2.85
CA VAL A 59 7.40 -6.41 1.81
C VAL A 59 6.97 -7.88 1.73
N PHE A 60 5.66 -8.13 1.78
CA PHE A 60 5.10 -9.48 1.86
C PHE A 60 3.98 -9.68 0.85
N CYS A 61 3.94 -10.87 0.24
CA CYS A 61 2.83 -11.26 -0.61
C CYS A 61 1.57 -11.54 0.23
N LYS A 62 0.40 -11.41 -0.40
CA LYS A 62 -0.90 -11.59 0.26
C LYS A 62 -1.03 -12.95 0.94
N THR A 63 -0.50 -14.02 0.33
CA THR A 63 -0.54 -15.37 0.90
C THR A 63 0.16 -15.42 2.26
N CYS A 64 1.39 -14.91 2.38
CA CYS A 64 2.11 -14.89 3.65
C CYS A 64 1.43 -13.99 4.69
N MET A 65 0.85 -12.87 4.25
CA MET A 65 0.11 -11.99 5.17
C MET A 65 -1.16 -12.66 5.73
N ASP A 66 -1.91 -13.35 4.88
CA ASP A 66 -3.14 -14.04 5.28
C ASP A 66 -2.83 -15.24 6.19
N GLU A 67 -1.72 -15.94 5.96
CA GLU A 67 -1.20 -16.98 6.86
C GLU A 67 -0.83 -16.41 8.24
N ALA A 68 -0.06 -15.31 8.29
CA ALA A 68 0.32 -14.66 9.54
C ALA A 68 -0.91 -14.20 10.34
N ARG A 69 -1.87 -13.53 9.68
CA ARG A 69 -3.13 -13.11 10.31
C ARG A 69 -3.93 -14.28 10.86
N SER A 70 -3.96 -15.40 10.14
CA SER A 70 -4.67 -16.61 10.59
C SER A 70 -4.01 -17.23 11.82
N ALA A 71 -2.68 -17.22 11.89
CA ALA A 71 -1.94 -17.69 13.06
C ALA A 71 -2.19 -16.80 14.29
N ASP A 72 -2.13 -15.47 14.13
CA ASP A 72 -2.41 -14.52 15.21
C ASP A 72 -3.85 -14.65 15.74
N ALA A 73 -4.82 -14.80 14.82
CA ALA A 73 -6.22 -15.01 15.19
C ALA A 73 -6.39 -16.31 15.98
N ALA A 74 -5.73 -17.40 15.58
CA ALA A 74 -5.77 -18.68 16.28
C ALA A 74 -5.16 -18.59 17.69
N GLU A 75 -4.07 -17.84 17.86
CA GLU A 75 -3.48 -17.58 19.18
C GLU A 75 -4.44 -16.77 20.06
N TRP A 76 -5.03 -15.70 19.52
CA TRP A 76 -5.95 -14.85 20.26
C TRP A 76 -7.18 -15.65 20.74
N VAL A 77 -7.76 -16.48 19.88
CA VAL A 77 -8.85 -17.40 20.25
C VAL A 77 -8.41 -18.36 21.36
N SER A 78 -7.21 -18.93 21.23
CA SER A 78 -6.65 -19.87 22.21
C SER A 78 -6.36 -19.21 23.56
N ARG A 79 -6.01 -17.92 23.58
CA ARG A 79 -5.80 -17.12 24.81
C ARG A 79 -7.13 -16.70 25.43
N GLY A 80 -8.10 -16.26 24.64
CA GLY A 80 -9.44 -15.91 25.09
C GLY A 80 -10.15 -17.08 25.76
N ALA A 81 -10.05 -18.28 25.17
CA ALA A 81 -10.58 -19.52 25.74
C ALA A 81 -10.00 -19.84 27.13
N ARG A 82 -8.72 -19.53 27.38
CA ARG A 82 -8.07 -19.76 28.69
C ARG A 82 -8.45 -18.72 29.74
N GLN A 83 -8.79 -17.50 29.33
CA GLN A 83 -9.07 -16.38 30.25
C GLN A 83 -10.56 -16.17 30.52
N GLY A 84 -11.43 -17.02 29.97
CA GLY A 84 -12.88 -16.93 30.19
C GLY A 84 -13.52 -15.67 29.61
N PHE A 85 -12.84 -14.96 28.70
CA PHE A 85 -13.45 -13.90 27.93
C PHE A 85 -14.40 -14.53 26.91
N PRO A 86 -15.67 -14.07 26.82
CA PRO A 86 -16.59 -14.59 25.82
C PRO A 86 -15.97 -14.35 24.44
N LEU A 87 -15.83 -15.43 23.67
CA LEU A 87 -15.43 -15.37 22.27
C LEU A 87 -16.41 -14.45 21.55
N ALA A 88 -15.99 -13.22 21.26
CA ALA A 88 -16.49 -12.55 20.07
C ALA A 88 -15.94 -13.37 18.91
N THR A 89 -16.74 -14.29 18.40
CA THR A 89 -16.44 -15.07 17.20
C THR A 89 -15.99 -14.06 16.13
N PRO A 90 -14.75 -14.14 15.60
CA PRO A 90 -14.44 -13.37 14.41
C PRO A 90 -15.47 -13.79 13.36
N PRO A 91 -16.12 -12.87 12.63
CA PRO A 91 -17.13 -13.26 11.66
C PRO A 91 -16.49 -14.21 10.65
N ALA A 92 -16.82 -15.49 10.77
CA ALA A 92 -16.52 -16.51 9.79
C ALA A 92 -17.31 -16.15 8.53
N GLY A 93 -16.67 -15.37 7.66
CA GLY A 93 -17.25 -14.92 6.39
C GLY A 93 -17.93 -13.55 6.47
N THR A 94 -17.17 -12.50 6.16
CA THR A 94 -17.71 -11.33 5.46
C THR A 94 -16.94 -11.06 4.16
N ALA A 95 -16.78 -12.11 3.36
CA ALA A 95 -16.83 -11.95 1.89
C ALA A 95 -18.21 -11.45 1.40
N ALA A 96 -19.16 -11.14 2.30
CA ALA A 96 -20.50 -10.67 2.01
C ALA A 96 -20.94 -9.41 2.82
N ALA A 97 -20.01 -8.60 3.35
CA ALA A 97 -20.35 -7.28 3.95
C ALA A 97 -20.04 -6.07 3.04
N ALA A 98 -19.93 -6.29 1.73
CA ALA A 98 -19.90 -5.20 0.75
C ALA A 98 -21.32 -4.76 0.30
N ALA A 99 -22.39 -5.48 0.67
CA ALA A 99 -23.73 -5.23 0.12
C ALA A 99 -24.66 -4.35 0.97
N ALA A 100 -24.52 -4.31 2.31
CA ALA A 100 -25.49 -3.59 3.15
C ALA A 100 -25.18 -2.10 3.39
N ALA A 101 -23.99 -1.61 3.02
CA ALA A 101 -23.65 -0.18 3.09
C ALA A 101 -24.04 0.61 1.82
N ALA A 102 -24.57 -0.06 0.79
CA ALA A 102 -24.96 0.58 -0.46
C ALA A 102 -26.34 1.27 -0.41
N GLU A 103 -27.27 0.79 0.42
CA GLU A 103 -28.67 1.25 0.33
C GLU A 103 -28.95 2.57 1.07
N GLN A 104 -28.10 3.02 1.99
CA GLN A 104 -28.26 4.34 2.63
C GLN A 104 -27.66 5.51 1.82
N ARG A 105 -27.06 5.26 0.66
CA ARG A 105 -26.51 6.30 -0.23
C ARG A 105 -27.45 6.76 -1.34
N ALA A 106 -28.63 6.15 -1.48
CA ALA A 106 -29.56 6.43 -2.58
C ALA A 106 -30.49 7.64 -2.37
N SER A 107 -30.38 8.40 -1.27
CA SER A 107 -31.26 9.56 -1.01
C SER A 107 -30.54 10.85 -0.62
N ALA A 108 -29.22 10.95 -0.83
CA ALA A 108 -28.55 12.23 -0.74
C ALA A 108 -28.77 13.02 -2.05
N PRO A 109 -29.31 14.25 -2.02
CA PRO A 109 -29.43 15.08 -3.22
C PRO A 109 -28.03 15.35 -3.78
N GLN A 110 -27.88 15.12 -5.08
CA GLN A 110 -26.65 15.36 -5.83
C GLN A 110 -26.25 16.83 -5.66
N SER A 111 -25.24 17.07 -4.83
CA SER A 111 -24.56 18.36 -4.80
C SER A 111 -23.75 18.44 -6.09
N THR A 112 -24.09 19.40 -6.94
CA THR A 112 -23.35 19.67 -8.17
C THR A 112 -21.86 19.87 -7.85
N PRO A 113 -20.94 19.30 -8.65
CA PRO A 113 -19.53 19.56 -8.47
C PRO A 113 -19.27 21.06 -8.62
N PRO A 114 -18.52 21.70 -7.70
CA PRO A 114 -18.17 23.11 -7.85
C PRO A 114 -17.35 23.28 -9.12
N THR A 115 -17.74 24.26 -9.94
CA THR A 115 -17.00 24.69 -11.13
C THR A 115 -15.53 24.87 -10.77
N PRO A 116 -14.58 24.27 -11.51
CA PRO A 116 -13.16 24.45 -11.24
C PRO A 116 -12.84 25.94 -11.34
N ARG A 117 -12.31 26.50 -10.23
CA ARG A 117 -11.80 27.87 -10.24
C ARG A 117 -10.62 27.93 -11.21
N PRO A 118 -10.51 28.98 -12.05
CA PRO A 118 -9.31 29.20 -12.84
C PRO A 118 -8.12 29.26 -11.87
N VAL A 119 -7.13 28.40 -12.12
CA VAL A 119 -5.86 28.43 -11.39
C VAL A 119 -5.15 29.72 -11.74
N ASP A 120 -5.05 30.62 -10.77
CA ASP A 120 -4.19 31.80 -10.86
C ASP A 120 -2.78 31.34 -11.24
N SER A 121 -2.24 31.97 -12.28
CA SER A 121 -0.91 31.66 -12.79
C SER A 121 0.12 31.77 -11.65
N PRO A 122 1.07 30.81 -11.54
CA PRO A 122 2.09 30.88 -10.50
C PRO A 122 2.89 32.19 -10.65
N PRO A 123 3.16 32.90 -9.54
CA PRO A 123 3.92 34.14 -9.60
C PRO A 123 5.34 33.86 -10.12
N PRO A 124 5.95 34.80 -10.87
CA PRO A 124 7.31 34.62 -11.38
C PRO A 124 8.29 34.43 -10.23
N ILE A 125 9.09 33.36 -10.31
CA ILE A 125 10.14 33.03 -9.34
C ILE A 125 11.19 34.15 -9.40
N ARG A 126 11.29 34.95 -8.34
CA ARG A 126 12.37 35.94 -8.21
C ARG A 126 13.70 35.21 -7.97
N PRO A 127 14.78 35.52 -8.71
CA PRO A 127 16.09 34.93 -8.46
C PRO A 127 16.58 35.33 -7.06
N ARG A 128 16.99 34.32 -6.27
CA ARG A 128 17.60 34.54 -4.95
C ARG A 128 18.92 35.30 -5.12
N ALA A 129 19.06 36.42 -4.39
CA ALA A 129 20.32 37.15 -4.32
C ALA A 129 21.39 36.29 -3.65
N THR A 130 22.49 36.05 -4.37
CA THR A 130 23.67 35.37 -3.84
C THR A 130 24.40 36.26 -2.84
N PRO A 131 24.70 35.79 -1.62
CA PRO A 131 25.46 36.57 -0.65
C PRO A 131 26.92 36.73 -1.13
N LYS A 132 27.35 37.98 -1.33
CA LYS A 132 28.74 38.32 -1.63
C LYS A 132 29.61 38.04 -0.40
N ARG A 133 30.39 36.95 -0.41
CA ARG A 133 31.42 36.69 0.59
C ARG A 133 32.54 37.73 0.41
N ARG A 134 32.73 38.62 1.39
CA ARG A 134 33.93 39.45 1.50
C ARG A 134 35.04 38.57 2.05
N PHE A 135 36.11 38.40 1.28
CA PHE A 135 37.35 37.82 1.79
C PHE A 135 38.15 38.93 2.48
N HIS A 136 38.43 38.77 3.77
CA HIS A 136 39.44 39.57 4.45
C HIS A 136 40.82 38.98 4.13
N ARG A 137 41.70 39.83 3.59
CA ARG A 137 43.12 39.53 3.41
C ARG A 137 43.79 39.66 4.78
N VAL A 138 44.53 38.64 5.19
CA VAL A 138 45.39 38.66 6.39
C VAL A 138 46.80 38.92 5.88
N ASP A 139 47.41 40.00 6.38
CA ASP A 139 48.83 40.36 6.15
C ASP A 139 49.78 39.48 6.97
#